data_AF-A0A7V9R0Z3-F1
#
_entry.id   AF-A0A7V9R0Z3-F1
#
_cell.length_a   1.000
_cell.length_b   1.000
_cell.length_c   1.000
_cell.angle_alpha   90.00
_cell.angle_beta   90.00
_cell.angle_gamma   90.00
#
_symmetry.space_group_name_H-M   'P 1'
#
loop_
_entity.id
_entity.type
_entity.pdbx_description
1 polymer ?
#
loop_
_entity_poly.entity_id
_entity_poly.type
_entity_poly.pdbx_seq_one_letter_code
_entity_poly.pdbx_strand_id
1 'polypeptide(L)'
;DPLLRIARVAVRRLQAAEVPAICAPVLTATRAVADQSGLDFEERARNLAGAFRVSRRVPARAAVVVDDVVTTGATAAESTRALRAVGVEVVGVAVVAATVRRQQLRRV
;
A
#
# COMPACT_ATOMS: atom_id res chain seq x y z
N ASP A 1 1.76 -10.16 -12.19
CA ASP A 1 1.98 -9.23 -11.07
C ASP A 1 3.44 -9.32 -10.57
N PRO A 2 4.31 -8.37 -10.99
CA PRO A 2 5.69 -8.26 -10.53
C PRO A 2 5.82 -7.94 -9.03
N LEU A 3 4.94 -7.10 -8.47
CA LEU A 3 4.95 -6.73 -7.06
C LEU A 3 4.74 -7.96 -6.18
N LEU A 4 3.78 -8.80 -6.53
CA LEU A 4 3.52 -10.05 -5.82
C LEU A 4 4.72 -11.02 -5.88
N ARG A 5 5.48 -11.04 -6.99
CA ARG A 5 6.70 -11.85 -7.09
C ARG A 5 7.79 -11.34 -6.14
N ILE A 6 8.00 -10.02 -6.10
CA ILE A 6 8.98 -9.39 -5.18
C ILE A 6 8.58 -9.65 -3.73
N ALA A 7 7.31 -9.45 -3.37
CA ALA A 7 6.80 -9.68 -2.02
C ALA A 7 6.99 -11.14 -1.58
N ARG A 8 6.76 -12.13 -2.46
CA ARG A 8 7.02 -13.55 -2.17
C ARG A 8 8.50 -13.85 -1.97
N VAL A 9 9.39 -13.22 -2.73
CA VAL A 9 10.85 -13.35 -2.52
C VAL A 9 11.23 -12.77 -1.15
N ALA A 10 10.72 -11.60 -0.79
CA ALA A 10 10.95 -10.98 0.52
C ALA A 10 10.48 -11.89 1.67
N VAL A 11 9.28 -12.47 1.56
CA VAL A 11 8.76 -13.44 2.54
C VAL A 11 9.68 -14.67 2.67
N ARG A 12 10.16 -15.25 1.56
CA ARG A 12 11.09 -16.38 1.62
C ARG A 12 12.40 -16.00 2.33
N ARG A 13 12.91 -14.79 2.13
CA ARG A 13 14.11 -14.30 2.82
C ARG A 13 13.88 -14.09 4.32
N LEU A 14 12.71 -13.57 4.71
CA LEU A 14 12.32 -13.45 6.12
C LEU A 14 12.20 -14.82 6.79
N GLN A 15 11.56 -15.78 6.12
CA GLN A 15 11.43 -17.15 6.62
C GLN A 15 12.80 -17.84 6.77
N ALA A 16 13.72 -17.63 5.83
CA ALA A 16 15.10 -18.14 5.93
C ALA A 16 15.89 -17.51 7.09
N ALA A 17 15.50 -16.31 7.53
CA ALA A 17 16.01 -15.64 8.72
C ALA A 17 15.15 -15.91 9.98
N GLU A 18 14.33 -16.98 9.95
CA GLU A 18 13.45 -17.40 11.05
C GLU A 18 12.40 -16.36 11.49
N VAL A 19 12.08 -15.39 10.62
CA VAL A 19 11.00 -14.42 10.84
C VAL A 19 9.68 -14.96 10.25
N PRO A 20 8.65 -15.22 11.06
CA PRO A 20 7.35 -15.68 10.56
C PRO A 20 6.69 -14.61 9.70
N ALA A 21 6.58 -14.87 8.39
CA ALA A 21 5.96 -13.96 7.44
C ALA A 21 5.19 -14.72 6.36
N ILE A 22 4.13 -14.10 5.85
CA ILE A 22 3.33 -14.59 4.73
C ILE A 22 2.95 -13.41 3.82
N CYS A 23 2.79 -13.69 2.53
CA CYS A 23 2.30 -12.73 1.55
C CYS A 23 0.85 -13.05 1.21
N ALA A 24 -0.06 -12.11 1.44
CA ALA A 24 -1.48 -12.28 1.19
C ALA A 24 -2.06 -11.08 0.42
N PRO A 25 -2.48 -11.24 -0.86
CA PRO A 25 -3.12 -10.18 -1.62
C PRO A 25 -4.60 -10.05 -1.18
N VAL A 26 -4.82 -9.39 -0.04
CA VAL A 26 -6.15 -9.28 0.59
C VAL A 26 -6.94 -8.04 0.17
N LEU A 27 -6.25 -7.02 -0.35
CA LEU A 27 -6.87 -5.77 -0.81
C LEU A 27 -7.41 -5.92 -2.24
N THR A 28 -8.57 -5.34 -2.48
CA THR A 28 -9.16 -5.23 -3.82
C THR A 28 -9.74 -3.84 -4.02
N ALA A 29 -9.73 -3.38 -5.28
CA ALA A 29 -10.42 -2.17 -5.67
C ALA A 29 -11.94 -2.38 -5.64
N THR A 30 -12.67 -1.47 -4.99
CA THR A 30 -14.14 -1.47 -4.91
C THR A 30 -14.78 -0.79 -6.11
N ARG A 31 -14.05 0.09 -6.78
CA ARG A 31 -14.46 0.83 -7.96
C ARG A 31 -13.27 1.11 -8.86
N ALA A 32 -13.56 1.51 -10.10
CA ALA A 32 -12.55 2.14 -10.94
C ALA A 32 -12.07 3.43 -10.24
N VAL A 33 -10.76 3.52 -10.04
CA VAL A 33 -10.10 4.76 -9.62
C VAL A 33 -9.83 5.54 -10.90
N ALA A 34 -10.23 6.82 -10.93
CA ALA A 34 -9.98 7.66 -12.10
C ALA A 34 -8.46 7.80 -12.33
N ASP A 35 -8.05 8.11 -13.56
CA ASP A 35 -6.64 8.35 -13.86
C ASP A 35 -6.07 9.40 -12.88
N GLN A 36 -4.92 9.06 -12.29
CA GLN A 36 -4.23 9.89 -11.29
C GLN A 36 -3.17 10.80 -11.94
N SER A 37 -3.05 10.76 -13.27
CA SER A 37 -2.26 11.69 -14.06
C SER A 37 -2.74 13.12 -13.85
N GLY A 38 -1.81 14.05 -13.63
CA GLY A 38 -2.13 15.46 -13.37
C GLY A 38 -2.60 15.77 -11.94
N LEU A 39 -3.25 14.84 -11.25
CA LEU A 39 -3.81 15.09 -9.90
C LEU A 39 -2.75 15.49 -8.87
N ASP A 40 -3.12 16.42 -7.99
CA ASP A 40 -2.34 16.80 -6.81
C ASP A 40 -2.52 15.82 -5.64
N PHE A 41 -1.97 16.17 -4.46
CA PHE A 41 -2.06 15.32 -3.27
C PHE A 41 -3.50 15.13 -2.79
N GLU A 42 -4.28 16.20 -2.69
CA GLU A 42 -5.63 16.17 -2.12
C GLU A 42 -6.61 15.53 -3.11
N GLU A 43 -6.45 15.80 -4.40
CA GLU A 43 -7.20 15.17 -5.47
C GLU A 43 -6.96 13.67 -5.53
N ARG A 44 -5.71 13.22 -5.38
CA ARG A 44 -5.40 11.78 -5.29
C ARG A 44 -6.00 11.15 -4.05
N ALA A 45 -5.91 11.80 -2.90
CA ALA A 45 -6.52 11.31 -1.67
C ALA A 45 -8.04 11.15 -1.82
N ARG A 46 -8.73 12.15 -2.39
CA ARG A 46 -10.18 12.07 -2.69
C ARG A 46 -10.50 10.99 -3.72
N ASN A 47 -9.70 10.89 -4.79
CA ASN A 47 -9.89 9.88 -5.83
C ASN A 47 -9.68 8.45 -5.30
N LEU A 48 -8.84 8.26 -4.28
CA LEU A 48 -8.60 6.95 -3.65
C LEU A 48 -9.46 6.68 -2.42
N ALA A 49 -10.11 7.68 -1.82
CA ALA A 49 -10.93 7.48 -0.63
C ALA A 49 -11.99 6.40 -0.86
N GLY A 50 -11.98 5.37 0.00
CA GLY A 50 -12.90 4.23 -0.07
C GLY A 50 -12.70 3.32 -1.29
N ALA A 51 -11.64 3.52 -2.07
CA ALA A 51 -11.36 2.73 -3.26
C ALA A 51 -10.88 1.32 -2.94
N PHE A 52 -10.38 1.05 -1.72
CA PHE A 52 -9.93 -0.29 -1.35
C PHE A 52 -10.76 -0.92 -0.24
N ARG A 53 -10.92 -2.24 -0.32
CA ARG A 53 -11.45 -3.07 0.77
C ARG A 53 -10.64 -4.34 0.93
N VAL A 54 -10.73 -4.92 2.11
CA VAL A 54 -10.28 -6.29 2.36
C VAL A 54 -11.34 -7.25 1.82
N SER A 55 -10.96 -8.08 0.86
CA SER A 55 -11.85 -9.03 0.17
C SER A 55 -11.76 -10.47 0.68
N ARG A 56 -10.78 -10.74 1.56
CA ARG A 56 -10.46 -12.08 2.06
C ARG A 56 -10.04 -11.97 3.53
N ARG A 57 -10.22 -13.06 4.28
CA ARG A 57 -9.75 -13.13 5.67
C ARG A 57 -8.25 -12.80 5.74
N VAL A 58 -7.88 -11.87 6.61
CA VAL A 58 -6.48 -11.56 6.88
C VAL A 58 -5.95 -12.57 7.92
N PRO A 59 -4.93 -13.36 7.59
CA PRO A 59 -4.40 -14.42 8.45
C PRO A 59 -3.50 -13.91 9.61
N ALA A 60 -3.39 -12.60 9.80
CA ALA A 60 -2.50 -11.97 10.78
C ALA A 60 -3.14 -10.71 11.39
N ARG A 61 -2.68 -10.35 12.59
CA ARG A 61 -3.12 -9.13 13.29
C ARG A 61 -2.35 -7.87 12.86
N ALA A 62 -1.12 -8.04 12.36
CA ALA A 62 -0.25 -6.97 11.90
C ALA A 62 0.17 -7.21 10.43
N ALA A 63 0.35 -6.12 9.68
CA ALA A 63 0.71 -6.17 8.27
C ALA A 63 1.66 -5.04 7.88
N VAL A 64 2.53 -5.33 6.91
CA VAL A 64 3.25 -4.33 6.11
C VAL A 64 2.54 -4.22 4.77
N VAL A 65 2.16 -3.00 4.37
CA VAL A 65 1.62 -2.75 3.02
C VAL A 65 2.80 -2.72 2.06
N VAL A 66 2.70 -3.44 0.94
CA VAL A 66 3.75 -3.46 -0.08
C VAL A 66 3.18 -2.81 -1.33
N ASP A 67 3.92 -1.85 -1.88
CA ASP A 67 3.61 -1.18 -3.15
C ASP A 67 4.89 -1.10 -4.00
N ASP A 68 4.80 -0.80 -5.29
CA ASP A 68 5.99 -0.63 -6.12
C ASP A 68 6.60 0.77 -5.96
N VAL A 69 5.77 1.80 -6.08
CA VAL A 69 6.19 3.21 -6.09
C VAL A 69 5.30 4.03 -5.18
N VAL A 70 5.91 4.73 -4.23
CA VAL A 70 5.21 5.81 -3.52
C VAL A 70 5.44 7.15 -4.21
N THR A 71 4.35 7.88 -4.42
CA THR A 71 4.38 9.27 -4.88
C THR A 71 3.87 10.18 -3.75
N THR A 72 2.56 10.39 -3.68
CA THR A 72 1.90 11.16 -2.62
C THR A 72 1.61 10.35 -1.36
N GLY A 73 1.73 9.02 -1.43
CA GLY A 73 1.32 8.13 -0.34
C GLY A 73 -0.18 7.87 -0.26
N ALA A 74 -0.99 8.41 -1.18
CA ALA A 74 -2.45 8.24 -1.15
C ALA A 74 -2.87 6.76 -1.23
N THR A 75 -2.22 5.95 -2.09
CA THR A 75 -2.47 4.51 -2.20
C THR A 75 -2.19 3.78 -0.88
N ALA A 76 -1.05 4.10 -0.25
CA ALA A 76 -0.65 3.51 1.02
C ALA A 76 -1.59 3.92 2.17
N ALA A 77 -2.03 5.18 2.21
CA ALA A 77 -2.98 5.69 3.19
C ALA A 77 -4.34 5.01 3.06
N GLU A 78 -4.87 4.89 1.85
CA GLU A 78 -6.14 4.19 1.59
C GLU A 78 -6.05 2.70 1.89
N SER A 79 -4.94 2.05 1.54
CA SER A 79 -4.68 0.63 1.86
C SER A 79 -4.65 0.41 3.37
N THR A 80 -3.99 1.32 4.08
CA THR A 80 -3.91 1.31 5.54
C THR A 80 -5.28 1.49 6.18
N ARG A 81 -6.08 2.45 5.68
CA ARG A 81 -7.47 2.65 6.11
C ARG A 81 -8.28 1.36 5.94
N ALA A 82 -8.20 0.71 4.78
CA ALA A 82 -8.94 -0.50 4.48
C ALA A 82 -8.57 -1.68 5.40
N LEU A 83 -7.29 -1.84 5.73
CA LEU A 83 -6.81 -2.86 6.67
C LEU A 83 -7.24 -2.56 8.11
N ARG A 84 -7.10 -1.33 8.56
CA ARG A 84 -7.52 -0.90 9.91
C ARG A 84 -9.02 -1.06 10.12
N ALA A 85 -9.82 -0.83 9.08
CA ALA A 85 -11.27 -1.01 9.13
C ALA A 85 -11.71 -2.46 9.45
N VAL A 86 -10.84 -3.45 9.25
CA VAL A 86 -11.08 -4.85 9.63
C VAL A 86 -10.23 -5.30 10.82
N GLY A 87 -9.66 -4.36 11.57
CA GLY A 87 -8.91 -4.63 12.80
C GLY A 87 -7.46 -5.09 12.58
N VAL A 88 -6.89 -4.88 11.39
CA VAL A 88 -5.48 -5.19 11.10
C VAL A 88 -4.62 -3.97 11.40
N GLU A 89 -3.62 -4.15 12.26
CA GLU A 89 -2.59 -3.16 12.51
C GLU A 89 -1.66 -3.06 11.30
N VAL A 90 -1.39 -1.84 10.85
CA VAL A 90 -0.41 -1.58 9.78
C VAL A 90 0.83 -0.99 10.41
N VAL A 91 1.90 -1.79 10.45
CA VAL A 91 3.16 -1.45 11.13
C VAL A 91 4.15 -0.73 10.21
N GLY A 92 3.88 -0.71 8.91
CA GLY A 92 4.72 -0.01 7.95
C GLY A 92 4.25 -0.17 6.50
N VAL A 93 4.95 0.54 5.62
CA VAL A 93 4.78 0.47 4.16
C VAL A 93 6.16 0.24 3.54
N ALA A 94 6.27 -0.77 2.68
CA ALA A 94 7.49 -1.09 1.95
C ALA A 94 7.28 -0.81 0.45
N VAL A 95 8.18 -0.03 -0.14
CA VAL A 95 8.16 0.33 -1.57
C VAL A 95 9.53 0.18 -2.20
N VAL A 96 9.55 -0.06 -3.52
CA VAL A 96 10.80 -0.18 -4.29
C VAL A 96 11.36 1.20 -4.62
N ALA A 97 10.47 2.17 -4.91
CA ALA A 97 10.87 3.53 -5.23
C ALA A 97 9.98 4.57 -4.54
N ALA A 98 10.56 5.73 -4.28
CA ALA A 98 9.85 6.90 -3.78
C ALA A 98 10.12 8.09 -4.69
N THR A 99 9.05 8.80 -5.07
CA THR A 99 9.13 10.04 -5.86
C THR A 99 8.55 11.18 -5.06
N VAL A 100 9.41 12.09 -4.60
CA VAL A 100 8.97 13.33 -3.97
C VAL A 100 8.76 14.35 -5.07
N ARG A 101 7.52 14.80 -5.32
CA ARG A 101 7.26 15.86 -6.29
C ARG A 101 7.99 17.12 -5.81
N ARG A 102 8.88 17.68 -6.62
CA ARG A 102 9.75 18.87 -6.35
C ARG A 102 9.03 20.12 -5.80
N GLN A 103 7.69 20.15 -5.73
CA GLN A 103 6.92 21.31 -5.28
C GLN A 103 6.99 21.56 -3.76
N GLN A 104 7.42 20.59 -2.94
CA GLN A 104 7.67 20.83 -1.51
C GLN A 104 8.98 21.57 -1.22
N LEU A 105 9.89 21.70 -2.19
CA LEU A 105 11.14 22.47 -2.05
C LEU A 105 10.98 23.98 -2.36
N ARG A 106 9.74 24.46 -2.58
CA ARG A 106 9.43 25.87 -2.88
C ARG A 106 8.39 26.50 -1.97
N ARG A 107 8.19 25.98 -0.76
CA ARG A 107 7.55 26.78 0.30
C ARG A 107 8.67 27.52 1.04
N VAL A 108 8.66 28.84 0.80
CA VAL A 108 9.49 29.92 1.36
C VAL A 108 9.53 29.85 2.88
#